data_AF-A0A6B2RZJ9-F1
#
_entry.id   AF-A0A6B2RZJ9-F1
#
_cell.length_a   1.000
_cell.length_b   1.000
_cell.length_c   1.000
_cell.angle_alpha   90.00
_cell.angle_beta   90.00
_cell.angle_gamma   90.00
#
_symmetry.space_group_name_H-M   'P 1'
#
loop_
_entity.id
_entity.type
_entity.pdbx_description
1 polymer ?
#
loop_
_entity_poly.entity_id
_entity_poly.type
_entity_poly.pdbx_seq_one_letter_code
_entity_poly.pdbx_strand_id
1 'polypeptide(L)'
;MSERQRRPGSGKEILPGSGKGESTGLIQPGAESGAAEHAPGQILYGEGPVIINAGRPTVTITVVNTADRPVSVGSHYHFAEVNPALEFDRKAAWGMRMNVLAGAMKRFDPGATEEVELVPLAGRRIVRGLRGECGGALDG
;
A
#
# COMPACT_ATOMS: atom_id res chain seq x y z
N MET A 1 -8.82 26.17 19.05
CA MET A 1 -7.48 26.63 18.63
C MET A 1 -6.50 25.56 19.07
N SER A 2 -6.02 24.73 18.14
CA SER A 2 -5.13 23.60 18.46
C SER A 2 -3.70 24.12 18.61
N GLU A 3 -3.11 23.87 19.77
CA GLU A 3 -1.79 24.35 20.16
C GLU A 3 -0.71 23.64 19.31
N ARG A 4 0.07 24.42 18.54
CA ARG A 4 1.12 23.88 17.68
C ARG A 4 2.33 23.51 18.53
N GLN A 5 2.62 22.22 18.63
CA GLN A 5 3.80 21.75 19.33
C GLN A 5 5.03 21.78 18.41
N ARG A 6 6.08 22.50 18.83
CA ARG A 6 7.36 22.56 18.13
C ARG A 6 8.19 21.31 18.41
N ARG A 7 8.89 20.77 17.40
CA ARG A 7 9.83 19.66 17.59
C ARG A 7 11.06 20.13 18.39
N PRO A 8 11.48 19.40 19.44
CA PRO A 8 12.79 19.60 20.02
C PRO A 8 13.87 19.17 19.00
N GLY A 9 14.87 20.02 18.80
CA GLY A 9 15.96 19.82 17.82
C GLY A 9 15.88 20.79 16.63
N SER A 10 14.90 20.64 15.74
CA SER A 10 14.85 21.41 14.49
C SER A 10 14.03 22.71 14.55
N GLY A 11 13.21 22.90 15.59
CA GLY A 11 12.39 24.10 15.78
C GLY A 11 11.25 24.30 14.76
N LYS A 12 11.11 23.39 13.78
CA LYS A 12 10.06 23.44 12.74
C LYS A 12 8.69 23.05 13.28
N GLU A 13 7.66 23.71 12.78
CA GLU A 13 6.26 23.40 13.10
C GLU A 13 5.85 22.08 12.44
N ILE A 14 5.16 21.23 13.20
CA ILE A 14 4.47 20.05 12.66
C ILE A 14 3.00 20.42 12.50
N LEU A 15 2.42 20.23 11.32
CA LEU A 15 0.97 20.14 11.19
C LEU A 15 0.53 18.69 11.45
N PRO A 16 -0.28 18.41 12.48
CA PRO A 16 -0.87 17.10 12.66
C PRO A 16 -2.06 16.92 11.70
N GLY A 17 -1.90 15.99 10.74
CA GLY A 17 -2.95 15.20 10.08
C GLY A 17 -4.04 15.93 9.29
N SER A 18 -3.99 15.82 7.96
CA SER A 18 -5.18 15.54 7.13
C SER A 18 -4.72 15.22 5.71
N GLY A 19 -5.05 14.04 5.19
CA GLY A 19 -4.70 13.72 3.80
C GLY A 19 -5.08 12.31 3.43
N LYS A 20 -6.20 12.19 2.72
CA LYS A 20 -6.64 10.98 2.05
C LYS A 20 -5.50 10.41 1.18
N GLY A 21 -5.29 9.10 1.25
CA GLY A 21 -4.99 8.30 0.05
C GLY A 21 -3.65 8.48 -0.69
N GLU A 22 -2.64 9.18 -0.18
CA GLU A 22 -1.30 9.15 -0.77
C GLU A 22 -0.32 8.64 0.29
N SER A 23 0.40 7.55 -0.03
CA SER A 23 1.45 7.02 0.84
C SER A 23 2.65 7.98 0.78
N THR A 24 2.57 9.10 1.50
CA THR A 24 3.71 9.93 1.81
C THR A 24 4.73 9.02 2.47
N GLY A 25 5.90 8.88 1.85
CA GLY A 25 6.97 8.02 2.36
C GLY A 25 7.16 8.25 3.85
N LEU A 26 7.16 7.17 4.63
CA LEU A 26 7.51 7.21 6.04
C LEU A 26 8.91 7.82 6.16
N ILE A 27 8.99 9.12 6.44
CA ILE A 27 10.25 9.75 6.82
C ILE A 27 10.58 9.22 8.20
N GLN A 28 11.54 8.30 8.26
CA GLN A 28 12.07 7.75 9.50
C GLN A 28 12.54 8.92 10.40
N PRO A 29 12.17 8.95 11.69
CA PRO A 29 12.79 9.86 12.64
C PRO A 29 14.31 9.65 12.62
N GLY A 30 15.09 10.67 12.26
CA GLY A 30 16.54 10.57 12.04
C GLY A 30 16.99 10.47 10.58
N ALA A 31 16.09 10.38 9.60
CA ALA A 31 16.47 10.53 8.19
C ALA A 31 17.10 11.91 7.91
N GLU A 32 16.71 12.92 8.69
CA GLU A 32 17.25 14.28 8.64
C GLU A 32 18.56 14.46 9.44
N SER A 33 19.00 13.50 10.27
CA SER A 33 20.36 13.55 10.88
C SER A 33 21.49 13.29 9.86
N GLY A 34 21.16 12.84 8.65
CA GLY A 34 22.08 12.81 7.50
C GLY A 34 22.13 14.11 6.69
N ALA A 35 21.49 15.20 7.15
CA ALA A 35 21.47 16.48 6.44
C ALA A 35 22.83 17.19 6.41
N ALA A 36 23.73 16.88 7.35
CA ALA A 36 25.13 17.29 7.26
C ALA A 36 25.89 16.27 6.40
N GLU A 37 26.60 16.75 5.40
CA GLU A 37 27.51 15.96 4.59
C GLU A 37 28.51 15.23 5.50
N HIS A 38 28.62 13.91 5.35
CA HIS A 38 29.48 13.02 6.16
C HIS A 38 29.06 12.84 7.63
N ALA A 39 27.79 13.08 7.99
CA ALA A 39 27.31 12.73 9.33
C ALA A 39 27.34 11.21 9.58
N PRO A 40 27.74 10.75 10.78
CA PRO A 40 27.59 9.35 11.17
C PRO A 40 26.14 8.87 11.05
N GLY A 41 25.91 7.81 10.28
CA GLY A 41 24.56 7.29 9.99
C GLY A 41 23.86 7.93 8.78
N GLN A 42 24.56 8.79 8.01
CA GLN A 42 24.03 9.30 6.75
C GLN A 42 23.77 8.18 5.74
N ILE A 43 22.60 8.22 5.11
CA ILE A 43 22.26 7.39 3.94
C ILE A 43 22.47 8.24 2.69
N LEU A 44 23.38 7.81 1.82
CA LEU A 44 23.61 8.42 0.51
C LEU A 44 22.69 7.73 -0.51
N TYR A 45 21.61 8.40 -0.90
CA TYR A 45 20.67 7.88 -1.89
C TYR A 45 21.19 8.05 -3.31
N GLY A 46 20.83 7.11 -4.20
CA GLY A 46 20.94 7.35 -5.64
C GLY A 46 19.91 8.39 -6.10
N GLU A 47 20.12 8.92 -7.29
CA GLU A 47 19.19 9.88 -7.90
C GLU A 47 17.96 9.17 -8.48
N GLY A 48 16.82 9.85 -8.38
CA GLY A 48 15.57 9.41 -9.01
C GLY A 48 14.74 8.40 -8.20
N PRO A 49 13.49 8.17 -8.63
CA PRO A 49 12.59 7.24 -7.96
C PRO A 49 12.94 5.78 -8.29
N VAL A 50 12.66 4.87 -7.35
CA VAL A 50 12.73 3.43 -7.59
C VAL A 50 11.42 2.94 -8.20
N ILE A 51 11.49 2.39 -9.41
CA ILE A 51 10.33 1.78 -10.07
C ILE A 51 10.09 0.40 -9.46
N ILE A 52 8.91 0.20 -8.86
CA ILE A 52 8.50 -1.10 -8.31
C ILE A 52 7.76 -1.92 -9.37
N ASN A 53 7.81 -3.26 -9.23
CA ASN A 53 7.05 -4.19 -10.06
C ASN A 53 7.24 -3.98 -11.59
N ALA A 54 8.40 -3.44 -12.00
CA ALA A 54 8.68 -3.07 -13.39
C ALA A 54 8.49 -4.25 -14.36
N GLY A 55 7.96 -3.95 -15.54
CA GLY A 55 7.76 -4.92 -16.61
C GLY A 55 6.64 -5.93 -16.37
N ARG A 56 5.84 -5.79 -15.31
CA ARG A 56 4.69 -6.65 -15.05
C ARG A 56 3.44 -6.09 -15.73
N PRO A 57 2.57 -6.95 -16.30
CA PRO A 57 1.28 -6.49 -16.79
C PRO A 57 0.45 -5.99 -15.61
N THR A 58 -0.28 -4.89 -15.84
CA THR A 58 -1.20 -4.31 -14.85
C THR A 58 -2.64 -4.40 -15.33
N VAL A 59 -3.56 -4.48 -14.37
CA VAL A 59 -5.01 -4.37 -14.61
C VAL A 59 -5.56 -3.41 -13.58
N THR A 60 -6.34 -2.42 -14.03
CA THR A 60 -7.07 -1.51 -13.15
C THR A 60 -8.49 -2.00 -12.97
N ILE A 61 -8.96 -2.09 -11.73
CA ILE A 61 -10.34 -2.44 -11.41
C ILE A 61 -10.95 -1.42 -10.45
N THR A 62 -12.25 -1.20 -10.60
CA THR A 62 -13.06 -0.41 -9.67
C THR A 62 -13.57 -1.30 -8.54
N VAL A 63 -13.42 -0.85 -7.30
CA VAL A 63 -13.80 -1.58 -6.09
C VAL A 63 -14.75 -0.73 -5.26
N VAL A 64 -15.88 -1.31 -4.87
CA VAL A 64 -16.88 -0.66 -4.00
C VAL A 64 -16.93 -1.37 -2.66
N ASN A 65 -16.82 -0.63 -1.55
CA ASN A 65 -17.04 -1.21 -0.23
C ASN A 65 -18.52 -1.11 0.16
N THR A 66 -19.23 -2.23 0.15
CA THR A 66 -20.65 -2.33 0.52
C THR A 66 -20.86 -2.60 2.01
N ALA A 67 -19.79 -2.77 2.79
CA ALA A 67 -19.88 -2.94 4.25
C ALA A 67 -20.20 -1.62 4.97
N ASP A 68 -20.70 -1.77 6.20
CA ASP A 68 -20.86 -0.70 7.19
C ASP A 68 -19.55 -0.30 7.89
N ARG A 69 -18.45 -1.02 7.60
CA ARG A 69 -17.15 -0.87 8.25
C ARG A 69 -16.04 -0.71 7.22
N PRO A 70 -14.97 0.01 7.58
CA PRO A 70 -13.82 0.16 6.70
C PRO A 70 -13.09 -1.17 6.53
N VAL A 71 -12.57 -1.40 5.33
CA VAL A 71 -11.75 -2.57 4.98
C VAL A 71 -10.38 -2.09 4.51
N SER A 72 -9.31 -2.69 5.04
CA SER A 72 -7.95 -2.44 4.55
C SER A 72 -7.38 -3.68 3.89
N VAL A 73 -6.80 -3.54 2.70
CA VAL A 73 -6.19 -4.63 1.93
C VAL A 73 -4.70 -4.36 1.77
N GLY A 74 -3.86 -5.34 2.12
CA GLY A 74 -2.41 -5.26 2.03
C GLY A 74 -1.87 -5.59 0.63
N SER A 75 -0.68 -5.06 0.34
CA SER A 75 0.04 -5.18 -0.95
C SER A 75 0.16 -6.60 -1.54
N HIS A 76 0.28 -7.63 -0.71
CA HIS A 76 0.56 -9.01 -1.13
C HIS A 76 -0.60 -9.99 -0.89
N TYR A 77 -1.77 -9.47 -0.54
CA TYR A 77 -2.97 -10.29 -0.41
C TYR A 77 -3.48 -10.72 -1.81
N HIS A 78 -3.92 -11.96 -1.97
CA HIS A 78 -4.54 -12.42 -3.23
C HIS A 78 -5.86 -11.66 -3.41
N PHE A 79 -5.89 -10.72 -4.37
CA PHE A 79 -6.93 -9.71 -4.41
C PHE A 79 -8.33 -10.31 -4.63
N ALA A 80 -8.44 -11.40 -5.39
CA ALA A 80 -9.71 -12.11 -5.56
C ALA A 80 -10.28 -12.68 -4.24
N GLU A 81 -9.48 -12.87 -3.19
CA GLU A 81 -9.91 -13.41 -1.90
C GLU A 81 -10.08 -12.33 -0.81
N VAL A 82 -10.08 -11.04 -1.15
CA VAL A 82 -10.33 -9.99 -0.14
C VAL A 82 -11.77 -10.09 0.41
N ASN A 83 -12.07 -9.32 1.45
CA ASN A 83 -13.39 -9.30 2.09
C ASN A 83 -14.55 -9.32 1.05
N PRO A 84 -15.54 -10.23 1.17
CA PRO A 84 -16.67 -10.32 0.23
C PRO A 84 -17.52 -9.06 0.13
N ALA A 85 -17.50 -8.20 1.14
CA ALA A 85 -18.18 -6.90 1.09
C ALA A 85 -17.48 -5.88 0.17
N LEU A 86 -16.32 -6.22 -0.40
CA LEU A 86 -15.76 -5.48 -1.52
C LEU A 86 -16.30 -6.04 -2.83
N GLU A 87 -17.10 -5.24 -3.53
CA GLU A 87 -17.71 -5.56 -4.81
C GLU A 87 -16.81 -5.10 -5.96
N PHE A 88 -16.44 -6.04 -6.84
CA PHE A 88 -15.61 -5.85 -8.04
C PHE A 88 -15.57 -7.14 -8.86
N ASP A 89 -14.94 -7.12 -10.04
CA ASP A 89 -14.72 -8.32 -10.85
C ASP A 89 -13.65 -9.24 -10.24
N ARG A 90 -14.11 -10.26 -9.51
CA ARG A 90 -13.26 -11.27 -8.86
C ARG A 90 -12.48 -12.13 -9.86
N LYS A 91 -13.02 -12.35 -11.07
CA LYS A 91 -12.35 -13.14 -12.11
C LYS A 91 -11.17 -12.37 -12.67
N ALA A 92 -11.34 -11.07 -12.93
CA ALA A 92 -10.24 -10.20 -13.36
C ALA A 92 -9.13 -10.07 -12.30
N ALA A 93 -9.47 -10.20 -11.02
CA ALA A 93 -8.52 -10.14 -9.90
C ALA A 93 -7.86 -11.49 -9.55
N TRP A 94 -8.23 -12.59 -10.23
CA TRP A 94 -7.73 -13.93 -9.89
C TRP A 94 -6.23 -14.06 -10.16
N GLY A 95 -5.49 -14.52 -9.16
CA GLY A 95 -4.03 -14.63 -9.20
C GLY A 95 -3.29 -13.29 -9.19
N MET A 96 -3.96 -12.20 -8.80
CA MET A 96 -3.43 -10.84 -8.77
C MET A 96 -3.25 -10.31 -7.33
N ARG A 97 -2.39 -9.32 -7.15
CA ARG A 97 -2.18 -8.54 -5.91
C ARG A 97 -2.05 -7.05 -6.24
N MET A 98 -2.24 -6.17 -5.26
CA MET A 98 -2.13 -4.73 -5.51
C MET A 98 -0.73 -4.29 -5.97
N ASN A 99 -0.69 -3.37 -6.94
CA ASN A 99 0.53 -2.70 -7.39
C ASN A 99 0.89 -1.49 -6.51
N VAL A 100 1.18 -1.77 -5.24
CA VAL A 100 1.64 -0.74 -4.28
C VAL A 100 2.96 -1.17 -3.64
N LEU A 101 3.59 -0.26 -2.89
CA LEU A 101 4.79 -0.55 -2.13
C LEU A 101 4.60 -1.80 -1.25
N ALA A 102 5.64 -2.62 -1.14
CA ALA A 102 5.61 -3.78 -0.26
C ALA A 102 5.37 -3.33 1.19
N GLY A 103 4.44 -3.98 1.88
CA GLY A 103 4.02 -3.60 3.23
C GLY A 103 2.97 -2.48 3.29
N ALA A 104 2.70 -1.78 2.19
CA ALA A 104 1.59 -0.82 2.15
C ALA A 104 0.23 -1.52 2.12
N MET A 105 -0.82 -0.74 2.41
CA MET A 105 -2.21 -1.15 2.35
C MET A 105 -3.07 -0.02 1.78
N LYS A 106 -4.18 -0.38 1.13
CA LYS A 106 -5.22 0.58 0.76
C LYS A 106 -6.44 0.35 1.64
N ARG A 107 -7.00 1.45 2.13
CA ARG A 107 -8.22 1.48 2.94
C ARG A 107 -9.40 1.86 2.05
N PHE A 108 -10.50 1.15 2.22
CA PHE A 108 -11.80 1.41 1.60
C PHE A 108 -12.78 1.78 2.71
N ASP A 109 -13.21 3.04 2.75
CA ASP A 109 -14.24 3.48 3.69
C ASP A 109 -15.63 2.94 3.29
N PRO A 110 -16.59 2.83 4.22
CA PRO A 110 -17.96 2.39 3.91
C PRO A 110 -18.59 3.19 2.76
N GLY A 111 -19.12 2.50 1.75
CA GLY A 111 -19.74 3.11 0.57
C GLY A 111 -18.77 3.74 -0.43
N ALA A 112 -17.45 3.72 -0.17
CA ALA A 112 -16.47 4.31 -1.07
C ALA A 112 -16.31 3.46 -2.35
N THR A 113 -16.15 4.15 -3.47
CA THR A 113 -15.76 3.57 -4.76
C THR A 113 -14.35 4.04 -5.08
N GLU A 114 -13.44 3.09 -5.31
CA GLU A 114 -12.02 3.33 -5.44
C GLU A 114 -11.45 2.49 -6.58
N GLU A 115 -10.57 3.09 -7.39
CA GLU A 115 -9.80 2.32 -8.38
C GLU A 115 -8.53 1.75 -7.75
N VAL A 116 -8.18 0.53 -8.14
CA VAL A 116 -6.94 -0.12 -7.75
C VAL A 116 -6.25 -0.74 -8.95
N GLU A 117 -4.94 -0.59 -9.00
CA GLU A 117 -4.10 -1.28 -9.98
C GLU A 117 -3.56 -2.58 -9.37
N LEU A 118 -3.63 -3.66 -10.14
CA LEU A 118 -3.21 -4.99 -9.75
C LEU A 118 -2.10 -5.51 -10.66
N VAL A 119 -1.22 -6.34 -10.10
CA VAL A 119 -0.16 -7.08 -10.80
C VAL A 119 -0.25 -8.57 -10.47
N PRO A 120 0.18 -9.48 -11.37
CA PRO A 120 0.18 -10.91 -11.09
C PRO A 120 1.03 -11.29 -9.89
N LEU A 121 0.52 -12.24 -9.10
CA LEU A 121 1.34 -13.03 -8.20
C LEU A 121 2.42 -13.75 -9.01
N ALA A 122 3.66 -13.75 -8.52
CA ALA A 122 4.79 -14.43 -9.17
C ALA A 122 5.32 -15.59 -8.31
N GLY A 123 6.47 -16.13 -8.71
CA GLY A 123 7.03 -17.33 -8.09
C GLY A 123 6.20 -18.56 -8.47
N ARG A 124 6.00 -19.47 -7.52
CA ARG A 124 5.24 -20.73 -7.76
C ARG A 124 3.74 -20.54 -7.90
N ARG A 125 3.20 -19.34 -7.65
CA ARG A 125 1.76 -19.03 -7.75
C ARG A 125 0.88 -20.01 -6.96
N ILE A 126 1.30 -20.29 -5.72
CA ILE A 126 0.56 -21.11 -4.75
C ILE A 126 0.00 -20.19 -3.67
N VAL A 127 -1.32 -20.13 -3.53
CA VAL A 127 -2.02 -19.33 -2.53
C VAL A 127 -2.60 -20.27 -1.47
N ARG A 128 -1.98 -20.28 -0.29
CA ARG A 128 -2.48 -21.03 0.88
C ARG A 128 -2.99 -20.07 1.96
N GLY A 129 -3.99 -20.51 2.72
CA GLY A 129 -4.62 -19.68 3.76
C GLY A 129 -5.67 -18.73 3.18
N LEU A 130 -5.61 -17.46 3.58
CA LEU A 130 -6.56 -16.41 3.18
C LEU A 130 -8.01 -16.81 3.48
N ARG A 131 -8.90 -16.82 2.48
CA ARG A 131 -10.27 -17.32 2.61
C ARG A 131 -10.40 -18.79 2.23
N GLY A 132 -9.33 -19.39 1.71
CA GLY A 132 -9.29 -20.79 1.30
C GLY A 132 -9.95 -21.05 -0.06
N GLU A 133 -10.29 -20.01 -0.82
CA GLU A 133 -10.98 -20.16 -2.11
C GLU A 133 -10.04 -20.73 -3.18
N CYS A 134 -8.76 -20.34 -3.16
CA CYS A 134 -7.72 -21.01 -3.97
C CYS A 134 -7.16 -22.24 -3.26
N GLY A 135 -6.70 -22.11 -2.00
CA GLY A 135 -6.23 -23.22 -1.17
C GLY A 135 -4.99 -23.99 -1.68
N GLY A 136 -4.39 -23.60 -2.81
CA GLY A 136 -3.38 -24.38 -3.51
C GLY A 136 -2.75 -23.65 -4.68
N ALA A 137 -2.46 -24.37 -5.77
CA ALA A 137 -1.91 -23.78 -6.98
C ALA A 137 -3.00 -22.98 -7.73
N LEU A 138 -2.65 -21.80 -8.25
CA LEU A 138 -3.59 -20.95 -9.00
C LEU A 138 -3.89 -21.45 -10.41
N ASP A 139 -2.93 -22.13 -11.04
CA ASP A 139 -2.95 -22.51 -12.45
C ASP A 139 -2.97 -24.04 -12.63
N GLY A 140 -3.58 -24.75 -11.67
CA GLY A 140 -3.67 -26.22 -11.61
C GLY A 140 -4.89 -26.80 -12.30
#